data_AF-A0A5N6D1V4-F1
#
_entry.id   AF-A0A5N6D1V4-F1
#
_cell.length_a   1.000
_cell.length_b   1.000
_cell.length_c   1.000
_cell.angle_alpha   90.00
_cell.angle_beta   90.00
_cell.angle_gamma   90.00
#
_symmetry.space_group_name_H-M   'P 1'
#
loop_
_entity.id
_entity.type
_entity.pdbx_description
1 polymer ?
#
loop_
_entity_poly.entity_id
_entity_poly.type
_entity_poly.pdbx_seq_one_letter_code
_entity_poly.pdbx_strand_id
1 'polypeptide(L)'
;MKLKPYDVCDTLGRQRTSFGQDELLLLPKHDLFIRQTYFHTYRKPDNKDHKKVKDRLQCILELSAYIWILVATSLTFSHIEQINDFDECIRRIRHWKNIYPISECLEESACAVLQSLDQQRTRIIQGRVQD
;
A
#
# COMPACT_ATOMS: atom_id res chain seq x y z
N MET A 1 -19.14 2.47 -3.75
CA MET A 1 -19.51 2.98 -2.40
C MET A 1 -18.25 3.60 -1.82
N LYS A 2 -18.28 4.86 -1.37
CA LYS A 2 -17.06 5.52 -0.85
C LYS A 2 -16.59 4.81 0.41
N LEU A 3 -15.31 4.51 0.49
CA LEU A 3 -14.70 3.87 1.66
C LEU A 3 -14.55 4.92 2.78
N LYS A 4 -15.08 4.63 3.97
CA LYS A 4 -14.91 5.54 5.12
C LYS A 4 -13.53 5.33 5.75
N PRO A 5 -12.99 6.36 6.44
CA PRO A 5 -11.72 6.22 7.14
C PRO A 5 -11.64 5.05 8.14
N TYR A 6 -12.73 4.75 8.84
CA TYR A 6 -12.81 3.60 9.77
C TYR A 6 -12.66 2.27 9.04
N ASP A 7 -13.30 2.13 7.88
CA ASP A 7 -13.25 0.90 7.07
C ASP A 7 -11.82 0.59 6.64
N VAL A 8 -10.99 1.62 6.41
CA VAL A 8 -9.56 1.48 6.08
C VAL A 8 -8.81 0.86 7.25
N CYS A 9 -8.86 1.46 8.45
CA CYS A 9 -8.16 0.92 9.61
C CYS A 9 -8.58 -0.52 9.94
N ASP A 10 -9.88 -0.82 9.86
CA ASP A 10 -10.39 -2.19 10.08
C ASP A 10 -9.85 -3.16 9.02
N THR A 11 -9.79 -2.73 7.76
CA THR A 11 -9.23 -3.54 6.66
C THR A 11 -7.75 -3.82 6.88
N LEU A 12 -6.98 -2.79 7.24
CA LEU A 12 -5.55 -2.92 7.55
C LEU A 12 -5.31 -3.83 8.75
N GLY A 13 -6.12 -3.71 9.80
CA GLY A 13 -6.06 -4.56 10.98
C GLY A 13 -6.29 -6.03 10.65
N ARG A 14 -7.33 -6.34 9.86
CA ARG A 14 -7.61 -7.72 9.41
C ARG A 14 -6.48 -8.28 8.55
N GLN A 15 -5.95 -7.48 7.63
CA GLN A 15 -4.87 -7.91 6.76
C GLN A 15 -3.58 -8.18 7.55
N ARG A 16 -3.25 -7.30 8.52
CA ARG A 16 -2.13 -7.50 9.43
C ARG A 16 -2.27 -8.81 10.20
N THR A 17 -3.44 -9.07 10.78
CA THR A 17 -3.71 -10.34 11.49
C THR A 17 -3.52 -11.55 10.56
N SER A 18 -3.90 -11.45 9.29
CA SER A 18 -3.70 -12.52 8.31
C SER A 18 -2.23 -12.77 7.96
N PHE A 19 -1.36 -11.77 8.08
CA PHE A 19 0.08 -11.92 7.80
C PHE A 19 0.86 -12.47 8.99
N GLY A 20 0.29 -12.41 10.19
CA GLY A 20 0.98 -12.79 11.42
C GLY A 20 1.59 -11.60 12.14
N GLN A 21 2.10 -11.86 13.34
CA GLN A 21 2.59 -10.80 14.24
C GLN A 21 4.08 -10.51 14.06
N ASP A 22 4.87 -11.50 13.64
CA ASP A 22 6.33 -11.44 13.66
C ASP A 22 6.98 -11.49 12.27
N GLU A 23 6.30 -12.06 11.27
CA GLU A 23 6.82 -12.18 9.91
C GLU A 23 5.81 -11.66 8.88
N LEU A 24 6.33 -11.05 7.80
CA LEU A 24 5.51 -10.60 6.67
C LEU A 24 5.23 -11.78 5.73
N LEU A 25 4.20 -12.56 6.03
CA LEU A 25 3.83 -13.75 5.25
C LEU A 25 3.04 -13.41 3.98
N LEU A 26 3.75 -13.01 2.93
CA LEU A 26 3.15 -12.75 1.62
C LEU A 26 2.89 -14.04 0.84
N LEU A 27 1.62 -14.33 0.59
CA LEU A 27 1.20 -15.36 -0.36
C LEU A 27 1.51 -14.96 -1.81
N PRO A 28 1.77 -15.92 -2.73
CA PRO A 28 2.07 -15.64 -4.13
C PRO A 28 1.04 -14.73 -4.83
N LYS A 29 -0.25 -14.86 -4.47
CA LYS A 29 -1.33 -14.02 -5.00
C LYS A 29 -1.15 -12.53 -4.70
N HIS A 30 -0.39 -12.16 -3.68
CA HIS A 30 -0.16 -10.76 -3.29
C HIS A 30 0.82 -10.05 -4.22
N ASP A 31 1.73 -10.79 -4.88
CA ASP A 31 2.76 -10.19 -5.74
C ASP A 31 2.14 -9.34 -6.85
N LEU A 32 1.07 -9.83 -7.49
CA LEU A 32 0.36 -9.08 -8.53
C LEU A 32 -0.18 -7.74 -8.00
N PHE A 33 -0.87 -7.76 -6.85
CA PHE A 33 -1.45 -6.55 -6.27
C PHE A 33 -0.39 -5.56 -5.78
N ILE A 34 0.71 -6.07 -5.22
CA ILE A 34 1.86 -5.27 -4.80
C ILE A 34 2.50 -4.59 -6.01
N ARG A 35 2.77 -5.32 -7.10
CA ARG A 35 3.33 -4.75 -8.33
C ARG A 35 2.41 -3.72 -8.98
N GLN A 36 1.10 -3.98 -9.02
CA GLN A 36 0.11 -3.03 -9.54
C GLN A 36 0.05 -1.75 -8.69
N THR A 37 0.03 -1.88 -7.37
CA THR A 37 0.02 -0.73 -6.46
C THR A 37 1.33 0.05 -6.57
N TYR A 38 2.46 -0.63 -6.70
CA TYR A 38 3.78 -0.02 -6.95
C TYR A 38 3.77 0.77 -8.26
N PHE A 39 3.25 0.18 -9.34
CA PHE A 39 3.06 0.88 -10.61
C PHE A 39 2.24 2.15 -10.43
N HIS A 40 1.11 2.10 -9.74
CA HIS A 40 0.29 3.29 -9.47
C HIS A 40 0.97 4.33 -8.56
N THR A 41 1.88 3.90 -7.68
CA THR A 41 2.66 4.79 -6.81
C THR A 41 3.71 5.59 -7.58
N TYR A 42 4.35 4.99 -8.58
CA TYR A 42 5.51 5.61 -9.25
C TYR A 42 5.27 6.07 -10.68
N ARG A 43 4.28 5.50 -11.39
CA ARG A 43 4.00 5.89 -12.78
C ARG A 43 3.73 7.38 -12.92
N LYS A 44 3.96 7.91 -14.13
CA LYS A 44 3.46 9.22 -14.50
C LYS A 44 1.93 9.14 -14.54
N PRO A 45 1.20 10.04 -13.86
CA PRO A 45 -0.26 9.99 -13.89
C PRO A 45 -0.78 10.44 -15.26
N ASP A 46 -1.73 9.67 -15.81
CA ASP A 46 -2.34 9.96 -17.11
C ASP A 46 -3.54 10.92 -16.99
N ASN A 47 -4.19 10.95 -15.82
CA ASN A 47 -5.35 11.79 -15.54
C ASN A 47 -5.41 12.19 -14.05
N LYS A 48 -6.43 12.98 -13.69
CA LYS A 48 -6.61 13.50 -12.31
C LYS A 48 -6.80 12.39 -11.28
N ASP A 49 -7.50 11.32 -11.62
CA ASP A 49 -7.76 10.21 -10.68
C ASP A 49 -6.48 9.42 -10.41
N HIS A 50 -5.68 9.18 -11.45
CA HIS A 50 -4.36 8.57 -11.30
C HIS A 50 -3.40 9.44 -10.49
N LYS A 51 -3.42 10.75 -10.70
CA LYS A 51 -2.65 11.69 -9.87
C LYS A 51 -3.09 11.60 -8.42
N LYS A 52 -4.40 11.64 -8.17
CA LYS A 52 -4.98 11.54 -6.83
C LYS A 52 -4.60 10.23 -6.13
N VAL A 53 -4.71 9.09 -6.79
CA VAL A 53 -4.30 7.79 -6.22
C VAL A 53 -2.80 7.74 -5.97
N LYS A 54 -1.99 8.26 -6.89
CA LYS A 54 -0.54 8.37 -6.71
C LYS A 54 -0.19 9.17 -5.47
N ASP A 55 -0.71 10.39 -5.35
CA ASP A 55 -0.43 11.29 -4.22
C ASP A 55 -0.84 10.63 -2.89
N ARG A 56 -1.99 9.93 -2.87
CA ARG A 56 -2.45 9.16 -1.71
C ARG A 56 -1.54 7.99 -1.34
N LEU A 57 -1.11 7.20 -2.33
CA LEU A 57 -0.20 6.09 -2.11
C LEU A 57 1.18 6.55 -1.64
N GLN A 58 1.68 7.67 -2.15
CA GLN A 58 2.92 8.28 -1.68
C GLN A 58 2.79 8.76 -0.22
N CYS A 59 1.68 9.41 0.12
CA CYS A 59 1.43 9.83 1.50
C CYS A 59 1.34 8.63 2.46
N ILE A 60 0.72 7.52 2.05
CA ILE A 60 0.69 6.28 2.84
C ILE A 60 2.09 5.69 2.99
N LEU A 61 2.88 5.67 1.92
CA LEU A 61 4.24 5.14 1.93
C LEU A 61 5.15 5.92 2.90
N GLU A 62 5.00 7.24 2.96
CA GLU A 62 5.71 8.10 3.91
C GLU A 62 5.37 7.78 5.38
N LEU A 63 4.22 7.15 5.66
CA LEU A 63 3.89 6.71 7.02
C LEU A 63 4.64 5.43 7.42
N SER A 64 4.77 4.47 6.51
CA SER A 64 5.40 3.17 6.71
C SER A 64 5.32 2.32 5.43
N ALA A 65 6.42 1.66 5.10
CA ALA A 65 6.49 0.65 4.04
C ALA A 65 5.53 -0.51 4.33
N TYR A 66 5.46 -0.97 5.59
CA TYR A 66 4.57 -2.06 5.97
C TYR A 66 3.09 -1.68 5.79
N ILE A 67 2.68 -0.48 6.21
CA ILE A 67 1.31 0.02 5.98
C ILE A 67 0.99 0.08 4.49
N TRP A 68 1.96 0.53 3.67
CA TRP A 68 1.78 0.52 2.23
C TRP A 68 1.58 -0.89 1.66
N ILE A 69 2.30 -1.91 2.16
CA ILE A 69 2.09 -3.31 1.76
C ILE A 69 0.70 -3.81 2.19
N LEU A 70 0.22 -3.45 3.39
CA LEU A 70 -1.14 -3.77 3.81
C LEU A 70 -2.17 -3.15 2.88
N VAL A 71 -1.99 -1.87 2.50
CA VAL A 71 -2.87 -1.20 1.53
C VAL A 71 -2.81 -1.90 0.17
N ALA A 72 -1.62 -2.20 -0.33
CA ALA A 72 -1.43 -2.84 -1.62
C ALA A 72 -2.08 -4.22 -1.71
N THR A 73 -2.19 -4.94 -0.58
CA THR A 73 -2.76 -6.29 -0.54
C THR A 73 -4.23 -6.35 -0.14
N SER A 74 -4.84 -5.22 0.24
CA SER A 74 -6.22 -5.16 0.73
C SER A 74 -7.12 -4.16 0.00
N LEU A 75 -6.56 -3.15 -0.66
CA LEU A 75 -7.31 -2.10 -1.35
C LEU A 75 -7.02 -2.10 -2.85
N THR A 76 -8.06 -1.88 -3.64
CA THR A 76 -7.94 -1.68 -5.08
C THR A 76 -7.70 -0.22 -5.40
N PHE A 77 -7.30 0.08 -6.65
CA PHE A 77 -7.20 1.45 -7.16
C PHE A 77 -8.47 2.27 -6.85
N SER A 78 -9.65 1.72 -7.14
CA SER A 78 -10.93 2.39 -6.91
C SER A 78 -11.21 2.63 -5.43
N HIS A 79 -10.83 1.70 -4.54
CA HIS A 79 -10.96 1.95 -3.10
C HIS A 79 -10.11 3.14 -2.67
N ILE A 80 -8.84 3.20 -3.11
CA ILE A 80 -7.91 4.28 -2.76
C ILE A 80 -8.38 5.62 -3.35
N GLU A 81 -8.90 5.63 -4.57
CA GLU A 81 -9.49 6.81 -5.21
C GLU A 81 -10.70 7.33 -4.42
N GLN A 82 -11.55 6.42 -3.94
CA GLN A 82 -12.83 6.74 -3.31
C GLN A 82 -12.77 6.92 -1.80
N ILE A 83 -11.59 6.85 -1.16
CA ILE A 83 -11.45 7.18 0.27
C ILE A 83 -11.99 8.60 0.48
N ASN A 84 -13.02 8.68 1.31
CA ASN A 84 -13.61 9.95 1.72
C ASN A 84 -12.78 10.55 2.84
N ASP A 85 -12.54 11.87 2.79
CA ASP A 85 -11.71 12.59 3.77
C ASP A 85 -10.36 11.88 4.03
N PHE A 86 -9.49 11.98 3.03
CA PHE A 86 -8.21 11.27 3.05
C PHE A 86 -7.28 11.75 4.17
N ASP A 87 -7.33 13.03 4.53
CA ASP A 87 -6.50 13.59 5.60
C ASP A 87 -6.89 12.99 6.96
N GLU A 88 -8.19 12.87 7.22
CA GLU A 88 -8.70 12.18 8.40
C GLU A 88 -8.33 10.68 8.39
N CYS A 89 -8.35 10.04 7.22
CA CYS A 89 -7.88 8.66 7.05
C CYS A 89 -6.40 8.52 7.45
N ILE A 90 -5.53 9.41 6.97
CA ILE A 90 -4.10 9.40 7.32
C ILE A 90 -3.89 9.65 8.81
N ARG A 91 -4.62 10.60 9.41
CA ARG A 91 -4.56 10.86 10.86
C ARG A 91 -4.91 9.61 11.67
N ARG A 92 -5.92 8.86 11.25
CA ARG A 92 -6.34 7.62 11.89
C ARG A 92 -5.35 6.48 11.71
N ILE A 93 -4.80 6.33 10.51
CA ILE A 93 -3.74 5.33 10.26
C ILE A 93 -2.53 5.60 11.17
N ARG A 94 -2.11 6.87 11.31
CA ARG A 94 -1.06 7.24 12.28
C ARG A 94 -1.43 6.88 13.71
N HIS A 95 -2.65 7.21 14.14
CA HIS A 95 -3.12 6.87 15.48
C HIS A 95 -3.16 5.35 15.72
N TRP A 96 -3.66 4.59 14.75
CA TRP A 96 -3.68 3.12 14.77
C TRP A 96 -2.27 2.53 14.86
N LYS A 97 -1.31 3.05 14.08
CA LYS A 97 0.11 2.69 14.15
C LYS A 97 0.70 2.93 15.54
N ASN A 98 0.29 4.00 16.23
CA ASN A 98 0.75 4.29 17.58
C ASN A 98 0.15 3.36 18.65
N ILE A 99 -1.10 2.93 18.48
CA ILE A 99 -1.76 1.97 19.39
C ILE A 99 -1.22 0.55 19.16
N TYR A 100 -0.97 0.19 17.90
CA TYR A 100 -0.47 -1.11 17.50
C TYR A 100 0.87 -0.94 16.76
N PRO A 101 1.99 -0.73 17.49
CA PRO A 101 3.29 -0.53 16.87
C PRO A 101 3.63 -1.64 15.88
N ILE A 102 4.21 -1.25 14.74
CA ILE A 102 4.77 -2.16 13.75
C ILE A 102 6.20 -2.45 14.21
N SER A 103 6.58 -3.72 14.31
CA SER A 103 7.94 -4.09 14.69
C SER A 103 8.92 -3.69 13.59
N GLU A 104 10.16 -3.40 13.99
CA GLU A 104 11.23 -3.03 13.06
C GLU A 104 11.44 -4.12 11.99
N CYS A 105 11.41 -5.40 12.37
CA CYS A 105 11.56 -6.52 11.44
C CYS A 105 10.48 -6.53 10.33
N LEU A 106 9.22 -6.21 10.66
CA LEU A 106 8.15 -6.11 9.65
C LEU A 106 8.36 -4.92 8.72
N GLU A 107 8.84 -3.80 9.25
CA GLU A 107 9.15 -2.60 8.46
C GLU A 107 10.33 -2.84 7.53
N GLU A 108 11.41 -3.47 8.02
CA GLU A 108 12.57 -3.88 7.23
C GLU A 108 12.19 -4.87 6.12
N SER A 109 11.36 -5.86 6.44
CA SER A 109 10.85 -6.82 5.47
C SER A 109 10.05 -6.13 4.36
N ALA A 110 9.17 -5.18 4.73
CA ALA A 110 8.42 -4.39 3.75
C ALA A 110 9.33 -3.49 2.92
N CYS A 111 10.36 -2.89 3.53
CA CYS A 111 11.37 -2.11 2.81
C CYS A 111 12.14 -2.98 1.79
N ALA A 112 12.52 -4.20 2.17
CA ALA A 112 13.21 -5.13 1.26
C ALA A 112 12.33 -5.49 0.05
N VAL A 113 11.01 -5.68 0.25
CA VAL A 113 10.06 -5.88 -0.86
C VAL A 113 10.05 -4.66 -1.79
N LEU A 114 9.96 -3.44 -1.25
CA LEU A 114 9.98 -2.21 -2.06
C LEU A 114 11.30 -2.01 -2.81
N GLN A 115 12.44 -2.32 -2.17
CA GLN A 115 13.75 -2.26 -2.82
C GLN A 115 13.87 -3.26 -3.98
N SER A 116 13.34 -4.47 -3.82
CA SER A 116 13.27 -5.47 -4.90
C SER A 116 12.43 -4.98 -6.08
N LEU A 117 11.33 -4.26 -5.81
CA LEU A 117 10.52 -3.62 -6.85
C LEU A 117 11.25 -2.44 -7.50
N ASP A 118 12.00 -1.65 -6.74
CA ASP A 118 12.82 -0.55 -7.25
C ASP A 118 13.88 -1.03 -8.24
N GLN A 119 14.52 -2.18 -7.97
CA GLN A 119 15.44 -2.82 -8.91
C GLN A 119 14.75 -3.23 -10.23
N GLN A 120 13.45 -3.52 -10.16
CA GLN A 120 12.61 -3.88 -11.31
C GLN A 120 11.83 -2.69 -11.88
N ARG A 121 12.01 -1.47 -11.35
CA ARG A 121 11.16 -0.30 -11.62
C ARG A 121 10.95 -0.05 -13.10
N THR A 122 12.03 -0.08 -13.88
CA THR A 122 11.97 0.13 -15.33
C THR A 122 11.07 -0.90 -16.02
N ARG A 123 11.16 -2.19 -15.64
CA ARG A 123 10.31 -3.25 -16.21
C ARG A 123 8.84 -3.06 -15.84
N ILE A 124 8.58 -2.74 -14.57
CA ILE A 124 7.22 -2.54 -14.04
C ILE A 124 6.56 -1.31 -14.67
N ILE A 125 7.28 -0.20 -14.80
CA ILE A 125 6.73 1.06 -15.33
C ILE A 125 6.62 1.04 -16.86
N GLN A 126 7.61 0.49 -17.57
CA GLN A 126 7.64 0.49 -19.03
C GLN A 126 6.87 -0.68 -19.67
N GLY A 127 6.36 -1.62 -18.88
CA GLY A 127 5.49 -2.69 -19.36
C GLY A 127 6.14 -3.53 -20.46
N ARG A 128 7.47 -3.78 -20.42
CA ARG A 128 8.04 -4.85 -21.23
C ARG A 128 7.62 -6.18 -20.62
N VAL A 129 6.41 -6.60 -21.00
CA VAL A 129 6.05 -7.99 -21.15
C VAL A 129 7.15 -8.59 -22.03
N GLN A 130 8.10 -9.31 -21.41
CA GLN A 130 8.74 -10.37 -22.16
C GLN A 130 7.70 -11.48 -22.18
N ASP A 131 7.25 -11.79 -23.39
CA ASP A 131 6.51 -13.02 -23.72
C ASP A 131 7.21 -14.26 -23.14
#